data_AF-A0A0F8NHN2-F1
#
_entry.id   AF-A0A0F8NHN2-F1
#
_cell.length_a   1.000
_cell.length_b   1.000
_cell.length_c   1.000
_cell.angle_alpha   90.00
_cell.angle_beta   90.00
_cell.angle_gamma   90.00
#
_symmetry.space_group_name_H-M   'P 1'
#
loop_
_entity.id
_entity.type
_entity.pdbx_description
1 polymer ?
#
loop_
_entity_poly.entity_id
_entity_poly.type
_entity_poly.pdbx_seq_one_letter_code
_entity_poly.pdbx_strand_id
1 'polypeptide(L)'
;MKKYGVFPTIFMLAAFMLLISPGLAASVEIPGEIFAVGSDELSWDATNWGTMYADLTNNKSWTERLYYENSAGENAEPLGIDNENTIDDGELIYSTSPYVKQYKAMSKCGVLVDEDGSYTLLPWLGQKYVAIDGDATTITKLLLEQGSDDVQTLGAGETWDLGAGYTLECKQVDVDGNKVWLALLKDGKDLDSEILNTDTGEDSDERIFIASADFAGQDDAVYFVTYADQVFQSATDGIVRLKYTWLIDKEEVQTIDTDYSIGVFECTRAEADEIFLKNENSISLNMNDITSLTDDLYFTTSDVDDA
;
A
#
# COMPACT_ATOMS: atom_id res chain seq x y z
N MET A 1 27.11 -73.41 -15.35
CA MET A 1 25.93 -73.10 -16.20
C MET A 1 24.99 -72.20 -15.41
N LYS A 2 24.63 -71.06 -16.01
CA LYS A 2 23.64 -70.03 -15.63
C LYS A 2 22.76 -70.32 -14.40
N LYS A 3 22.73 -69.38 -13.45
CA LYS A 3 21.49 -68.86 -12.85
C LYS A 3 21.62 -67.35 -12.69
N TYR A 4 20.79 -66.62 -13.45
CA TYR A 4 20.57 -65.19 -13.32
C TYR A 4 19.69 -64.94 -12.10
N GLY A 5 20.16 -64.09 -11.18
CA GLY A 5 19.36 -63.52 -10.11
C GLY A 5 18.89 -62.13 -10.53
N VAL A 6 17.57 -61.96 -10.62
CA VAL A 6 16.91 -60.66 -10.68
C VAL A 6 16.61 -60.25 -9.25
N PHE A 7 17.03 -59.08 -8.81
CA PHE A 7 16.45 -58.40 -7.64
C PHE A 7 16.33 -56.89 -7.90
N PRO A 8 15.28 -56.24 -7.37
CA PRO A 8 14.78 -54.95 -7.83
C PRO A 8 15.38 -53.77 -7.06
N THR A 9 15.28 -52.63 -7.72
CA THR A 9 15.58 -51.28 -7.23
C THR A 9 14.81 -50.96 -5.94
N ILE A 10 15.53 -50.55 -4.90
CA ILE A 10 14.98 -49.87 -3.71
C ILE A 10 15.51 -48.44 -3.74
N PHE A 11 14.59 -47.49 -3.92
CA PHE A 11 14.79 -46.07 -3.67
C PHE A 11 14.93 -45.85 -2.16
N MET A 12 16.07 -45.34 -1.70
CA MET A 12 16.24 -44.90 -0.32
C MET A 12 16.12 -43.37 -0.30
N LEU A 13 15.00 -42.89 0.26
CA LEU A 13 14.73 -41.49 0.52
C LEU A 13 15.68 -41.01 1.63
N ALA A 14 16.62 -40.11 1.33
CA ALA A 14 17.38 -39.38 2.33
C ALA A 14 16.72 -38.00 2.51
N ALA A 15 16.03 -37.83 3.64
CA ALA A 15 15.50 -36.55 4.08
C ALA A 15 16.67 -35.63 4.47
N PHE A 16 16.80 -34.49 3.80
CA PHE A 16 17.67 -33.40 4.22
C PHE A 16 16.82 -32.42 5.02
N MET A 17 16.94 -32.46 6.36
CA MET A 17 16.47 -31.37 7.22
C MET A 17 17.37 -30.16 6.96
N LEU A 18 16.82 -29.13 6.33
CA LEU A 18 17.43 -27.81 6.29
C LEU A 18 17.16 -27.12 7.63
N LEU A 19 18.22 -26.99 8.43
CA LEU A 19 18.28 -26.04 9.54
C LEU A 19 18.26 -24.64 8.93
N ILE A 20 17.16 -23.90 9.11
CA ILE A 20 17.08 -22.49 8.71
C ILE A 20 17.81 -21.67 9.78
N SER A 21 19.02 -21.21 9.45
CA SER A 21 19.61 -20.04 10.08
C SER A 21 18.84 -18.79 9.63
N PRO A 22 18.61 -17.77 10.50
CA PRO A 22 18.02 -16.51 10.07
C PRO A 22 19.05 -15.77 9.20
N GLY A 23 18.96 -15.96 7.89
CA GLY A 23 19.76 -15.23 6.90
C GLY A 23 19.13 -13.87 6.63
N LEU A 24 19.97 -12.85 6.45
CA LEU A 24 19.58 -11.58 5.83
C LEU A 24 18.70 -11.87 4.62
N ALA A 25 17.54 -11.21 4.52
CA ALA A 25 16.76 -11.23 3.30
C ALA A 25 17.66 -10.77 2.15
N ALA A 26 17.77 -11.55 1.08
CA ALA A 26 18.39 -11.08 -0.14
C ALA A 26 17.50 -9.96 -0.71
N SER A 27 18.07 -8.79 -1.00
CA SER A 27 17.38 -7.77 -1.79
C SER A 27 17.16 -8.33 -3.20
N VAL A 28 15.99 -8.05 -3.78
CA VAL A 28 15.62 -8.45 -5.14
C VAL A 28 15.55 -7.19 -5.98
N GLU A 29 16.33 -7.14 -7.06
CA GLU A 29 16.31 -6.03 -8.01
C GLU A 29 15.22 -6.26 -9.06
N ILE A 30 14.43 -5.23 -9.34
CA ILE A 30 13.33 -5.27 -10.32
C ILE A 30 13.59 -4.19 -11.37
N PRO A 31 14.16 -4.54 -12.55
CA PRO A 31 14.46 -3.57 -13.58
C PRO A 31 13.19 -3.06 -14.28
N GLY A 32 13.20 -1.78 -14.66
CA GLY A 32 12.22 -1.20 -15.57
C GLY A 32 12.63 -1.36 -17.04
N GLU A 33 11.89 -0.73 -17.94
CA GLU A 33 12.26 -0.62 -19.35
C GLU A 33 13.64 0.02 -19.53
N ILE A 34 14.42 -0.53 -20.45
CA ILE A 34 15.75 -0.06 -20.82
C ILE A 34 15.59 0.91 -21.98
N PHE A 35 16.09 2.12 -21.82
CA PHE A 35 16.11 3.12 -22.87
C PHE A 35 17.49 3.19 -23.52
N ALA A 36 17.50 3.35 -24.84
CA ALA A 36 18.73 3.46 -25.61
C ALA A 36 19.28 4.89 -25.56
N VAL A 37 20.57 5.02 -25.89
CA VAL A 37 21.22 6.32 -26.08
C VAL A 37 20.43 7.18 -27.07
N GLY A 38 20.18 8.44 -26.71
CA GLY A 38 19.48 9.39 -27.57
C GLY A 38 17.96 9.20 -27.63
N SER A 39 17.35 8.48 -26.68
CA SER A 39 15.90 8.49 -26.50
C SER A 39 15.42 9.90 -26.11
N ASP A 40 14.47 10.43 -26.89
CA ASP A 40 13.87 11.75 -26.66
C ASP A 40 12.95 11.78 -25.43
N GLU A 41 12.52 10.62 -24.93
CA GLU A 41 11.63 10.47 -23.78
C GLU A 41 12.10 9.29 -22.92
N LEU A 42 12.52 9.58 -21.68
CA LEU A 42 12.73 8.57 -20.64
C LEU A 42 11.56 8.69 -19.67
N SER A 43 10.70 7.68 -19.63
CA SER A 43 9.54 7.67 -18.74
C SER A 43 9.28 6.26 -18.26
N TRP A 44 9.15 6.12 -16.95
CA TRP A 44 8.77 4.88 -16.30
C TRP A 44 7.46 5.08 -15.53
N ASP A 45 6.55 4.14 -15.72
CA ASP A 45 5.28 4.04 -15.01
C ASP A 45 4.92 2.55 -14.82
N ALA A 46 3.72 2.27 -14.31
CA ALA A 46 3.28 0.90 -14.07
C ALA A 46 3.14 0.03 -15.34
N THR A 47 3.17 0.62 -16.55
CA THR A 47 3.06 -0.10 -17.81
C THR A 47 4.39 -0.74 -18.22
N ASN A 48 5.51 -0.16 -17.80
CA ASN A 48 6.85 -0.55 -18.22
C ASN A 48 7.84 -0.75 -17.06
N TRP A 49 7.41 -0.58 -15.81
CA TRP A 49 8.21 -0.89 -14.62
C TRP A 49 7.38 -1.53 -13.51
N GLY A 50 7.65 -2.82 -13.23
CA GLY A 50 6.90 -3.59 -12.22
C GLY A 50 7.07 -3.16 -10.77
N THR A 51 7.98 -2.22 -10.49
CA THR A 51 8.14 -1.59 -9.17
C THR A 51 7.07 -0.55 -8.90
N MET A 52 6.57 0.13 -9.93
CA MET A 52 5.55 1.17 -9.80
C MET A 52 4.21 0.53 -9.39
N TYR A 53 3.51 1.16 -8.44
CA TYR A 53 2.27 0.58 -7.95
C TYR A 53 1.17 0.63 -9.01
N ALA A 54 0.45 -0.49 -9.17
CA ALA A 54 -0.75 -0.57 -9.98
C ALA A 54 -1.75 -1.59 -9.42
N ASP A 55 -3.00 -1.15 -9.24
CA ASP A 55 -4.16 -2.02 -9.07
C ASP A 55 -4.67 -2.44 -10.45
N LEU A 56 -4.52 -3.73 -10.78
CA LEU A 56 -4.99 -4.30 -12.04
C LEU A 56 -6.51 -4.24 -12.21
N THR A 57 -7.25 -4.05 -11.13
CA THR A 57 -8.71 -3.92 -11.13
C THR A 57 -9.19 -2.47 -11.18
N ASN A 58 -8.28 -1.51 -11.01
CA ASN A 58 -8.58 -0.08 -11.03
C ASN A 58 -7.45 0.70 -11.75
N ASN A 59 -7.63 0.95 -13.05
CA ASN A 59 -6.65 1.67 -13.86
C ASN A 59 -6.43 3.13 -13.40
N LYS A 60 -7.31 3.70 -12.57
CA LYS A 60 -7.08 5.03 -11.98
C LYS A 60 -5.93 5.05 -10.98
N SER A 61 -5.43 3.87 -10.57
CA SER A 61 -4.28 3.75 -9.67
C SER A 61 -2.92 3.92 -10.34
N TRP A 62 -2.87 4.03 -11.66
CA TRP A 62 -1.63 4.07 -12.44
C TRP A 62 -1.17 5.52 -12.57
N THR A 63 -0.88 6.17 -11.44
CA THR A 63 -0.60 7.62 -11.38
C THR A 63 0.87 7.94 -11.12
N GLU A 64 1.64 6.96 -10.63
CA GLU A 64 3.06 7.12 -10.34
C GLU A 64 3.89 7.14 -11.63
N ARG A 65 4.74 8.15 -11.78
CA ARG A 65 5.64 8.30 -12.93
C ARG A 65 7.00 8.82 -12.48
N LEU A 66 8.06 8.26 -13.04
CA LEU A 66 9.40 8.82 -13.04
C LEU A 66 9.74 9.16 -14.49
N TYR A 67 10.15 10.39 -14.78
CA TYR A 67 10.45 10.76 -16.16
C TYR A 67 11.47 11.89 -16.24
N TYR A 68 12.13 11.96 -17.40
CA TYR A 68 13.09 12.99 -17.74
C TYR A 68 12.44 14.01 -18.68
N GLU A 69 12.57 15.29 -18.36
CA GLU A 69 12.23 16.39 -19.25
C GLU A 69 13.46 17.29 -19.43
N ASN A 70 13.94 17.38 -20.67
CA ASN A 70 15.04 18.29 -20.99
C ASN A 70 14.55 19.75 -20.96
N SER A 71 15.15 20.54 -20.08
CA SER A 71 14.81 21.94 -19.82
C SER A 71 15.10 22.88 -21.01
N ALA A 72 15.97 22.47 -21.95
CA ALA A 72 16.31 23.25 -23.14
C ALA A 72 15.28 23.11 -24.29
N GLY A 73 14.22 22.29 -24.13
CA GLY A 73 13.08 22.20 -25.05
C GLY A 73 13.43 21.60 -26.42
N GLU A 74 12.77 22.05 -27.50
CA GLU A 74 12.88 21.47 -28.85
C GLU A 74 14.30 21.48 -29.47
N ASN A 75 15.27 22.19 -28.88
CA ASN A 75 16.65 22.27 -29.37
C ASN A 75 17.65 21.51 -28.50
N ALA A 76 17.16 20.73 -27.54
CA ALA A 76 18.02 20.04 -26.62
C ALA A 76 18.53 18.72 -27.19
N GLU A 77 19.82 18.45 -27.02
CA GLU A 77 20.38 17.15 -27.37
C GLU A 77 19.85 16.11 -26.36
N PRO A 78 19.41 14.92 -26.82
CA PRO A 78 18.88 13.90 -25.93
C PRO A 78 20.01 13.25 -25.12
N LEU A 79 19.65 12.74 -23.93
CA LEU A 79 20.60 12.13 -23.00
C LEU A 79 21.35 10.96 -23.68
N GLY A 80 22.67 10.95 -23.53
CA GLY A 80 23.59 9.99 -24.11
C GLY A 80 24.19 10.38 -25.48
N ILE A 81 23.67 11.42 -26.16
CA ILE A 81 24.28 11.94 -27.41
C ILE A 81 25.44 12.88 -27.08
N ASP A 82 26.51 12.84 -27.89
CA ASP A 82 27.71 13.68 -27.75
C ASP A 82 28.41 13.62 -26.37
N ASN A 83 28.23 12.51 -25.65
CA ASN A 83 28.68 12.30 -24.26
C ASN A 83 27.93 13.15 -23.23
N GLU A 84 26.73 13.63 -23.56
CA GLU A 84 25.83 14.20 -22.56
C GLU A 84 25.34 13.08 -21.65
N ASN A 85 25.85 13.04 -20.43
CA ASN A 85 25.53 12.04 -19.43
C ASN A 85 25.06 12.67 -18.13
N THR A 86 24.71 13.95 -18.17
CA THR A 86 24.22 14.69 -17.01
C THR A 86 22.73 14.95 -17.18
N ILE A 87 21.96 14.64 -16.15
CA ILE A 87 20.61 15.16 -15.98
C ILE A 87 20.77 16.45 -15.17
N ASP A 88 20.38 17.60 -15.73
CA ASP A 88 20.53 18.88 -15.03
C ASP A 88 19.51 19.01 -13.88
N ASP A 89 19.71 20.02 -13.03
CA ASP A 89 18.78 20.38 -11.95
C ASP A 89 17.35 20.54 -12.49
N GLY A 90 16.39 19.85 -11.85
CA GLY A 90 14.98 19.94 -12.17
C GLY A 90 14.49 19.11 -13.37
N GLU A 91 15.36 18.34 -14.02
CA GLU A 91 15.06 17.57 -15.24
C GLU A 91 14.62 16.13 -14.99
N LEU A 92 14.92 15.54 -13.83
CA LEU A 92 14.35 14.27 -13.39
C LEU A 92 13.17 14.54 -12.48
N ILE A 93 11.99 14.12 -12.91
CA ILE A 93 10.73 14.38 -12.22
C ILE A 93 10.10 13.06 -11.77
N TYR A 94 9.73 13.01 -10.50
CA TYR A 94 8.80 12.03 -9.98
C TYR A 94 7.45 12.72 -9.74
N SER A 95 6.37 12.12 -10.23
CA SER A 95 5.01 12.62 -10.02
C SER A 95 4.07 11.52 -9.57
N THR A 96 3.08 11.88 -8.76
CA THR A 96 1.97 10.99 -8.41
C THR A 96 0.70 11.77 -8.11
N SER A 97 -0.44 11.10 -8.23
CA SER A 97 -1.77 11.63 -7.94
C SER A 97 -2.59 10.62 -7.16
N PRO A 98 -3.45 11.06 -6.24
CA PRO A 98 -4.35 10.17 -5.54
C PRO A 98 -5.45 9.63 -6.45
N TYR A 99 -6.03 8.50 -6.04
CA TYR A 99 -7.20 7.93 -6.68
C TYR A 99 -8.19 7.40 -5.65
N VAL A 100 -9.47 7.54 -5.98
CA VAL A 100 -10.57 7.15 -5.09
C VAL A 100 -10.86 5.66 -5.20
N LYS A 101 -11.14 5.05 -4.05
CA LYS A 101 -11.61 3.67 -3.92
C LYS A 101 -12.79 3.62 -2.94
N GLN A 102 -13.84 2.91 -3.32
CA GLN A 102 -15.03 2.80 -2.49
C GLN A 102 -14.80 1.86 -1.30
N TYR A 103 -15.35 2.18 -0.13
CA TYR A 103 -15.37 1.22 0.98
C TYR A 103 -16.17 -0.03 0.60
N LYS A 104 -15.78 -1.17 1.17
CA LYS A 104 -16.51 -2.42 0.94
C LYS A 104 -17.89 -2.42 1.60
N ALA A 105 -18.05 -1.76 2.75
CA ALA A 105 -19.36 -1.53 3.37
C ALA A 105 -20.32 -0.82 2.41
N MET A 106 -19.86 0.23 1.72
CA MET A 106 -20.66 0.93 0.71
C MET A 106 -20.91 0.06 -0.53
N SER A 107 -19.87 -0.51 -1.14
CA SER A 107 -20.02 -1.27 -2.39
C SER A 107 -20.73 -2.63 -2.25
N LYS A 108 -20.81 -3.20 -1.04
CA LYS A 108 -21.43 -4.52 -0.77
C LYS A 108 -22.75 -4.44 -0.02
N CYS A 109 -22.88 -3.49 0.90
CA CYS A 109 -24.05 -3.35 1.76
C CYS A 109 -24.82 -2.04 1.52
N GLY A 110 -24.24 -1.06 0.82
CA GLY A 110 -24.86 0.26 0.63
C GLY A 110 -24.77 1.17 1.86
N VAL A 111 -23.92 0.83 2.84
CA VAL A 111 -23.73 1.63 4.05
C VAL A 111 -22.67 2.71 3.80
N LEU A 112 -23.05 3.97 4.01
CA LEU A 112 -22.14 5.11 3.93
C LEU A 112 -21.19 5.12 5.15
N VAL A 113 -19.91 5.39 4.89
CA VAL A 113 -18.87 5.56 5.92
C VAL A 113 -18.67 7.03 6.24
N ASP A 114 -18.65 7.84 5.18
CA ASP A 114 -18.55 9.30 5.17
C ASP A 114 -19.49 9.84 4.09
N GLU A 115 -19.34 11.11 3.70
CA GLU A 115 -20.20 11.75 2.70
C GLU A 115 -20.20 11.02 1.33
N ASP A 116 -19.07 10.42 0.95
CA ASP A 116 -18.88 9.81 -0.38
C ASP A 116 -18.89 8.27 -0.36
N GLY A 117 -18.77 7.66 0.82
CA GLY A 117 -18.61 6.22 0.99
C GLY A 117 -17.32 5.69 0.36
N SER A 118 -16.26 6.51 0.33
CA SER A 118 -15.00 6.19 -0.34
C SER A 118 -13.79 6.75 0.39
N TYR A 119 -12.62 6.16 0.15
CA TYR A 119 -11.34 6.64 0.65
C TYR A 119 -10.36 6.83 -0.50
N THR A 120 -9.30 7.57 -0.23
CA THR A 120 -8.34 7.97 -1.26
C THR A 120 -7.02 7.27 -1.04
N LEU A 121 -6.47 6.70 -2.12
CA LEU A 121 -5.19 6.00 -2.12
C LEU A 121 -4.18 6.80 -2.92
N LEU A 122 -2.92 6.82 -2.45
CA LEU A 122 -1.80 7.44 -3.13
C LEU A 122 -0.71 6.39 -3.40
N PRO A 123 -0.40 6.10 -4.67
CA PRO A 123 0.85 5.46 -5.07
C PRO A 123 2.04 6.35 -4.68
N TRP A 124 2.97 5.83 -3.89
CA TRP A 124 4.11 6.56 -3.38
C TRP A 124 5.35 5.67 -3.36
N LEU A 125 6.28 5.92 -4.30
CA LEU A 125 7.56 5.24 -4.44
C LEU A 125 7.43 3.71 -4.49
N GLY A 126 6.55 3.23 -5.36
CA GLY A 126 6.24 1.81 -5.56
C GLY A 126 5.38 1.18 -4.46
N GLN A 127 4.99 1.95 -3.45
CA GLN A 127 4.10 1.51 -2.37
C GLN A 127 2.76 2.22 -2.44
N LYS A 128 1.81 1.76 -1.61
CA LYS A 128 0.45 2.31 -1.55
C LYS A 128 0.18 2.87 -0.16
N TYR A 129 -0.26 4.11 -0.12
CA TYR A 129 -0.69 4.83 1.08
C TYR A 129 -2.14 5.27 0.96
N VAL A 130 -2.72 5.71 2.07
CA VAL A 130 -4.01 6.41 2.11
C VAL A 130 -3.72 7.90 2.22
N ALA A 131 -4.29 8.69 1.31
CA ALA A 131 -4.34 10.15 1.42
C ALA A 131 -5.49 10.51 2.35
N ILE A 132 -5.17 11.12 3.49
CA ILE A 132 -6.11 11.38 4.57
C ILE A 132 -7.08 12.46 4.10
N ASP A 133 -8.37 12.18 4.19
CA ASP A 133 -9.45 13.05 3.69
C ASP A 133 -9.27 13.50 2.22
N GLY A 134 -8.62 12.66 1.40
CA GLY A 134 -8.36 12.97 0.00
C GLY A 134 -7.21 13.95 -0.26
N ASP A 135 -6.42 14.30 0.75
CA ASP A 135 -5.28 15.19 0.62
C ASP A 135 -3.96 14.42 0.44
N ALA A 136 -3.39 14.43 -0.76
CA ALA A 136 -2.12 13.77 -1.05
C ALA A 136 -0.92 14.33 -0.27
N THR A 137 -1.04 15.51 0.35
CA THR A 137 0.02 16.09 1.18
C THR A 137 0.09 15.48 2.58
N THR A 138 -0.93 14.72 3.01
CA THR A 138 -0.93 14.00 4.29
C THR A 138 -1.32 12.54 4.10
N ILE A 139 -0.33 11.65 4.27
CA ILE A 139 -0.50 10.23 3.97
C ILE A 139 -0.17 9.34 5.15
N THR A 140 -0.79 8.16 5.19
CA THR A 140 -0.47 7.11 6.15
C THR A 140 -0.63 5.72 5.55
N LYS A 141 -0.11 4.70 6.24
CA LYS A 141 -0.19 3.31 5.82
C LYS A 141 -1.61 2.76 5.99
N LEU A 142 -2.06 2.03 4.98
CA LEU A 142 -3.21 1.14 5.08
C LEU A 142 -2.78 -0.14 5.82
N LEU A 143 -3.18 -0.28 7.08
CA LEU A 143 -2.79 -1.41 7.92
C LEU A 143 -3.61 -2.67 7.59
N LEU A 144 -4.91 -2.50 7.38
CA LEU A 144 -5.82 -3.61 7.11
C LEU A 144 -6.87 -3.18 6.09
N GLU A 145 -7.13 -4.05 5.11
CA GLU A 145 -8.28 -3.97 4.22
C GLU A 145 -8.77 -5.40 3.90
N GLN A 146 -9.85 -5.84 4.55
CA GLN A 146 -10.44 -7.16 4.26
C GLN A 146 -10.96 -7.24 2.84
N GLY A 147 -10.78 -8.37 2.16
CA GLY A 147 -11.44 -8.74 0.89
C GLY A 147 -12.98 -8.82 0.99
N SER A 148 -13.65 -8.99 -0.14
CA SER A 148 -15.14 -9.04 -0.17
C SER A 148 -15.71 -10.31 0.48
N ASP A 149 -14.93 -11.40 0.39
CA ASP A 149 -15.29 -12.73 0.88
C ASP A 149 -14.65 -13.04 2.24
N ASP A 150 -13.79 -12.14 2.73
CA ASP A 150 -13.13 -12.28 4.02
C ASP A 150 -14.16 -12.12 5.14
N VAL A 151 -13.98 -12.93 6.19
CA VAL A 151 -14.81 -12.92 7.39
C VAL A 151 -13.89 -13.10 8.58
N GLN A 152 -14.01 -12.20 9.56
CA GLN A 152 -13.42 -12.39 10.88
C GLN A 152 -14.53 -12.77 11.86
N THR A 153 -14.28 -13.74 12.74
CA THR A 153 -15.18 -14.07 13.85
C THR A 153 -14.54 -13.69 15.16
N LEU A 154 -15.30 -13.08 16.07
CA LEU A 154 -14.88 -12.80 17.44
C LEU A 154 -15.93 -13.26 18.44
N GLY A 155 -15.51 -14.03 19.44
CA GLY A 155 -16.31 -14.32 20.62
C GLY A 155 -16.29 -13.17 21.63
N ALA A 156 -17.32 -13.11 22.48
CA ALA A 156 -17.34 -12.17 23.60
C ALA A 156 -16.11 -12.37 24.51
N GLY A 157 -15.40 -11.28 24.79
CA GLY A 157 -14.11 -11.25 25.50
C GLY A 157 -12.89 -11.54 24.64
N GLU A 158 -13.05 -11.86 23.34
CA GLU A 158 -11.93 -12.06 22.43
C GLU A 158 -11.48 -10.75 21.77
N THR A 159 -10.22 -10.74 21.35
CA THR A 159 -9.56 -9.60 20.72
C THR A 159 -8.93 -10.02 19.40
N TRP A 160 -9.11 -9.19 18.37
CA TRP A 160 -8.45 -9.30 17.08
C TRP A 160 -7.28 -8.31 17.02
N ASP A 161 -6.07 -8.80 16.78
CA ASP A 161 -4.92 -7.95 16.43
C ASP A 161 -5.05 -7.47 14.97
N LEU A 162 -5.14 -6.15 14.80
CA LEU A 162 -5.26 -5.48 13.51
C LEU A 162 -3.90 -5.00 12.95
N GLY A 163 -2.82 -5.19 13.72
CA GLY A 163 -1.47 -4.73 13.38
C GLY A 163 -1.13 -3.36 13.99
N ALA A 164 0.17 -3.06 14.06
CA ALA A 164 0.71 -1.81 14.60
C ALA A 164 0.16 -1.42 15.99
N GLY A 165 -0.18 -2.40 16.84
CA GLY A 165 -0.72 -2.16 18.18
C GLY A 165 -2.22 -1.82 18.23
N TYR A 166 -2.91 -1.77 17.08
CA TYR A 166 -4.36 -1.67 17.03
C TYR A 166 -5.00 -3.02 17.28
N THR A 167 -6.08 -3.04 18.06
CA THR A 167 -6.86 -4.25 18.33
C THR A 167 -8.35 -3.94 18.36
N LEU A 168 -9.17 -4.87 17.89
CA LEU A 168 -10.63 -4.83 18.04
C LEU A 168 -11.08 -5.88 19.06
N GLU A 169 -11.72 -5.45 20.14
CA GLU A 169 -12.25 -6.34 21.17
C GLU A 169 -13.77 -6.46 21.04
N CYS A 170 -14.28 -7.70 21.08
CA CYS A 170 -15.70 -7.95 21.27
C CYS A 170 -16.00 -7.94 22.76
N LYS A 171 -16.45 -6.81 23.32
CA LYS A 171 -16.71 -6.66 24.75
C LYS A 171 -17.82 -7.59 25.20
N GLN A 172 -18.93 -7.59 24.46
CA GLN A 172 -20.12 -8.35 24.84
C GLN A 172 -21.03 -8.59 23.64
N VAL A 173 -21.75 -9.71 23.67
CA VAL A 173 -22.93 -9.97 22.83
C VAL A 173 -24.16 -9.96 23.73
N ASP A 174 -25.24 -9.38 23.24
CA ASP A 174 -26.48 -9.28 23.99
C ASP A 174 -27.20 -10.63 24.11
N VAL A 175 -28.16 -10.69 25.04
CA VAL A 175 -28.86 -11.95 25.36
C VAL A 175 -29.74 -12.45 24.22
N ASP A 176 -30.25 -11.55 23.38
CA ASP A 176 -31.11 -11.89 22.24
C ASP A 176 -30.28 -12.32 21.02
N GLY A 177 -28.98 -12.02 21.01
CA GLY A 177 -28.04 -12.43 19.96
C GLY A 177 -28.16 -11.62 18.69
N ASN A 178 -28.59 -10.37 18.79
CA ASN A 178 -28.67 -9.44 17.67
C ASN A 178 -27.84 -8.18 17.87
N LYS A 179 -27.26 -7.95 19.06
CA LYS A 179 -26.39 -6.81 19.33
C LYS A 179 -25.02 -7.22 19.82
N VAL A 180 -24.02 -6.44 19.44
CA VAL A 180 -22.63 -6.64 19.85
C VAL A 180 -22.00 -5.31 20.23
N TRP A 181 -21.27 -5.30 21.33
CA TRP A 181 -20.45 -4.17 21.74
C TRP A 181 -19.00 -4.43 21.33
N LEU A 182 -18.49 -3.60 20.42
CA LEU A 182 -17.10 -3.63 19.97
C LEU A 182 -16.34 -2.44 20.54
N ALA A 183 -15.06 -2.62 20.86
CA ALA A 183 -14.15 -1.53 21.21
C ALA A 183 -12.88 -1.63 20.38
N LEU A 184 -12.46 -0.50 19.81
CA LEU A 184 -11.18 -0.34 19.13
C LEU A 184 -10.16 0.21 20.13
N LEU A 185 -8.98 -0.39 20.20
CA LEU A 185 -7.92 -0.01 21.11
C LEU A 185 -6.60 0.21 20.36
N LYS A 186 -5.74 1.06 20.90
CA LYS A 186 -4.33 1.22 20.52
C LYS A 186 -3.45 1.03 21.75
N ASP A 187 -2.55 0.06 21.70
CA ASP A 187 -1.65 -0.29 22.81
C ASP A 187 -2.39 -0.53 24.14
N GLY A 188 -3.56 -1.18 24.04
CA GLY A 188 -4.44 -1.49 25.17
C GLY A 188 -5.24 -0.31 25.74
N LYS A 189 -5.19 0.87 25.11
CA LYS A 189 -6.04 2.02 25.46
C LYS A 189 -7.22 2.10 24.50
N ASP A 190 -8.42 2.27 25.06
CA ASP A 190 -9.62 2.47 24.26
C ASP A 190 -9.48 3.75 23.40
N LEU A 191 -9.70 3.60 22.10
CA LEU A 191 -9.81 4.71 21.14
C LEU A 191 -11.28 5.09 20.96
N ASP A 192 -12.12 4.09 20.67
CA ASP A 192 -13.55 4.26 20.44
C ASP A 192 -14.30 2.94 20.65
N SER A 193 -15.61 2.99 20.79
CA SER A 193 -16.45 1.79 20.93
C SER A 193 -17.88 2.01 20.45
N GLU A 194 -18.50 0.98 19.89
CA GLU A 194 -19.84 1.07 19.35
C GLU A 194 -20.68 -0.18 19.66
N ILE A 195 -21.99 0.01 19.83
CA ILE A 195 -22.96 -1.08 19.95
C ILE A 195 -23.69 -1.24 18.62
N LEU A 196 -23.42 -2.33 17.93
CA LEU A 196 -23.99 -2.66 16.63
C LEU A 196 -25.22 -3.56 16.77
N ASN A 197 -26.19 -3.41 15.88
CA ASN A 197 -27.42 -4.19 15.81
C ASN A 197 -27.57 -4.87 14.45
N THR A 198 -27.55 -6.20 14.45
CA THR A 198 -27.69 -7.05 13.26
C THR A 198 -29.12 -7.54 13.01
N ASP A 199 -30.12 -7.06 13.75
CA ASP A 199 -31.55 -7.27 13.48
C ASP A 199 -32.17 -6.06 12.76
N THR A 200 -31.46 -5.61 11.71
CA THR A 200 -31.80 -4.48 10.84
C THR A 200 -31.54 -4.85 9.38
N GLY A 201 -31.89 -3.96 8.43
CA GLY A 201 -31.53 -4.12 7.01
C GLY A 201 -30.01 -4.17 6.82
N GLU A 202 -29.55 -4.80 5.74
CA GLU A 202 -28.11 -4.88 5.41
C GLU A 202 -27.49 -3.51 5.15
N ASP A 203 -28.30 -2.55 4.68
CA ASP A 203 -27.94 -1.17 4.39
C ASP A 203 -28.05 -0.22 5.60
N SER A 204 -28.30 -0.78 6.80
CA SER A 204 -28.43 0.01 8.02
C SER A 204 -27.07 0.45 8.58
N ASP A 205 -26.99 1.71 8.97
CA ASP A 205 -25.90 2.30 9.76
C ASP A 205 -25.76 1.67 11.15
N GLU A 206 -26.81 1.07 11.73
CA GLU A 206 -26.71 0.33 13.00
C GLU A 206 -25.78 -0.90 12.93
N ARG A 207 -25.35 -1.31 11.74
CA ARG A 207 -24.44 -2.45 11.54
C ARG A 207 -22.97 -2.05 11.36
N ILE A 208 -22.65 -0.77 11.27
CA ILE A 208 -21.28 -0.30 11.00
C ILE A 208 -20.70 0.40 12.21
N PHE A 209 -19.45 0.07 12.54
CA PHE A 209 -18.65 0.83 13.49
C PHE A 209 -17.61 1.63 12.68
N ILE A 210 -17.73 2.95 12.75
CA ILE A 210 -16.82 3.92 12.14
C ILE A 210 -16.16 4.68 13.29
N ALA A 211 -14.83 4.74 13.30
CA ALA A 211 -14.10 5.61 14.22
C ALA A 211 -13.41 6.72 13.44
N SER A 212 -13.62 7.96 13.90
CA SER A 212 -13.03 9.18 13.35
C SER A 212 -12.44 10.05 14.46
N ALA A 213 -11.50 10.93 14.09
CA ALA A 213 -10.89 11.87 15.02
C ALA A 213 -10.25 13.05 14.25
N ASP A 214 -9.96 14.13 14.97
CA ASP A 214 -9.15 15.23 14.44
C ASP A 214 -7.67 14.83 14.44
N PHE A 215 -7.09 14.63 13.24
CA PHE A 215 -5.66 14.35 13.05
C PHE A 215 -5.22 14.75 11.64
N ALA A 216 -3.90 14.82 11.41
CA ALA A 216 -3.32 15.24 10.13
C ALA A 216 -3.82 16.62 9.62
N GLY A 217 -4.33 17.48 10.50
CA GLY A 217 -4.89 18.78 10.13
C GLY A 217 -6.32 18.72 9.56
N GLN A 218 -6.95 17.54 9.58
CA GLN A 218 -8.33 17.31 9.15
C GLN A 218 -9.24 17.08 10.37
N ASP A 219 -10.47 17.56 10.30
CA ASP A 219 -11.51 17.35 11.31
C ASP A 219 -12.27 16.04 10.99
N ASP A 220 -12.64 15.27 12.00
CA ASP A 220 -13.45 14.05 11.84
C ASP A 220 -12.93 13.03 10.79
N ALA A 221 -11.62 12.96 10.57
CA ALA A 221 -11.03 12.03 9.61
C ALA A 221 -11.25 10.57 10.04
N VAL A 222 -11.76 9.74 9.11
CA VAL A 222 -12.04 8.32 9.36
C VAL A 222 -10.74 7.53 9.38
N TYR A 223 -10.52 6.76 10.44
CA TYR A 223 -9.34 5.90 10.55
C TYR A 223 -9.66 4.41 10.71
N PHE A 224 -10.91 4.06 11.04
CA PHE A 224 -11.33 2.67 11.19
C PHE A 224 -12.78 2.48 10.75
N VAL A 225 -13.05 1.36 10.10
CA VAL A 225 -14.38 0.91 9.69
C VAL A 225 -14.48 -0.59 9.90
N THR A 226 -15.60 -1.09 10.42
CA THR A 226 -15.97 -2.50 10.35
C THR A 226 -17.47 -2.70 10.30
N TYR A 227 -17.93 -3.73 9.60
CA TYR A 227 -19.36 -4.07 9.47
C TYR A 227 -19.68 -5.38 10.19
N ALA A 228 -20.72 -5.36 11.03
CA ALA A 228 -21.28 -6.54 11.68
C ALA A 228 -22.28 -7.24 10.75
N ASP A 229 -21.83 -8.34 10.16
CA ASP A 229 -22.63 -9.18 9.26
C ASP A 229 -23.71 -9.92 10.05
N GLN A 230 -23.30 -10.61 11.11
CA GLN A 230 -24.21 -11.42 11.93
C GLN A 230 -23.68 -11.60 13.34
N VAL A 231 -24.59 -11.54 14.31
CA VAL A 231 -24.34 -11.95 15.69
C VAL A 231 -25.03 -13.28 15.95
N PHE A 232 -24.39 -14.15 16.73
CA PHE A 232 -24.98 -15.39 17.20
C PHE A 232 -24.82 -15.50 18.71
N GLN A 233 -25.91 -15.88 19.37
CA GLN A 233 -25.90 -16.18 20.80
C GLN A 233 -26.31 -17.64 21.01
N SER A 234 -25.49 -18.35 21.78
CA SER A 234 -25.80 -19.66 22.33
C SER A 234 -26.01 -19.55 23.85
N ALA A 235 -26.27 -20.67 24.52
CA ALA A 235 -26.49 -20.67 25.97
C ALA A 235 -25.25 -20.21 26.77
N THR A 236 -24.05 -20.34 26.20
CA THR A 236 -22.77 -20.07 26.89
C THR A 236 -21.89 -19.07 26.16
N ASP A 237 -22.05 -18.94 24.84
CA ASP A 237 -21.12 -18.22 23.99
C ASP A 237 -21.88 -17.26 23.08
N GLY A 238 -21.36 -16.04 22.95
CA GLY A 238 -21.78 -15.06 21.97
C GLY A 238 -20.66 -14.78 20.99
N ILE A 239 -20.96 -14.73 19.69
CA ILE A 239 -19.97 -14.46 18.63
C ILE A 239 -20.52 -13.43 17.65
N VAL A 240 -19.64 -12.65 17.04
CA VAL A 240 -19.93 -11.77 15.90
C VAL A 240 -19.11 -12.18 14.70
N ARG A 241 -19.72 -12.12 13.51
CA ARG A 241 -19.04 -12.14 12.21
C ARG A 241 -18.86 -10.72 11.72
N LEU A 242 -17.61 -10.33 11.52
CA LEU A 242 -17.19 -9.04 11.01
C LEU A 242 -16.71 -9.17 9.57
N LYS A 243 -17.10 -8.19 8.76
CA LYS A 243 -16.68 -8.05 7.37
C LYS A 243 -16.30 -6.60 7.09
N TYR A 244 -15.63 -6.41 5.96
CA TYR A 244 -15.34 -5.10 5.38
C TYR A 244 -14.52 -4.20 6.32
N THR A 245 -13.69 -4.80 7.17
CA THR A 245 -12.81 -4.06 8.06
C THR A 245 -11.73 -3.33 7.27
N TRP A 246 -11.55 -2.05 7.58
CA TRP A 246 -10.56 -1.15 7.01
C TRP A 246 -9.91 -0.33 8.13
N LEU A 247 -8.59 -0.18 8.12
CA LEU A 247 -7.84 0.53 9.16
C LEU A 247 -6.60 1.21 8.56
N ILE A 248 -6.38 2.47 8.93
CA ILE A 248 -5.14 3.21 8.70
C ILE A 248 -4.44 3.52 10.02
N ASP A 249 -3.12 3.81 9.96
CA ASP A 249 -2.37 4.21 11.15
C ASP A 249 -2.46 5.73 11.40
N LYS A 250 -3.44 6.17 12.19
CA LYS A 250 -3.61 7.60 12.50
C LYS A 250 -2.47 8.21 13.34
N GLU A 251 -1.61 7.39 13.95
CA GLU A 251 -0.48 7.85 14.76
C GLU A 251 0.81 8.04 13.93
N GLU A 252 0.87 7.48 12.72
CA GLU A 252 2.04 7.53 11.83
C GLU A 252 1.69 8.25 10.53
N VAL A 253 1.51 9.57 10.64
CA VAL A 253 1.21 10.45 9.49
C VAL A 253 2.50 11.01 8.91
N GLN A 254 2.64 10.90 7.59
CA GLN A 254 3.67 11.57 6.83
C GLN A 254 3.08 12.81 6.13
N THR A 255 3.70 13.96 6.35
CA THR A 255 3.40 15.20 5.63
C THR A 255 4.40 15.39 4.49
N ILE A 256 3.89 15.78 3.33
CA ILE A 256 4.66 16.13 2.14
C ILE A 256 4.36 17.60 1.82
N ASP A 257 5.37 18.44 1.96
CA ASP A 257 5.35 19.86 1.60
C ASP A 257 6.62 20.21 0.82
N THR A 258 6.82 21.49 0.48
CA THR A 258 7.99 21.92 -0.29
C THR A 258 9.32 21.84 0.47
N ASP A 259 9.30 21.54 1.77
CA ASP A 259 10.51 21.27 2.56
C ASP A 259 10.82 19.76 2.59
N TYR A 260 9.94 18.91 2.05
CA TYR A 260 10.15 17.46 1.95
C TYR A 260 11.19 17.11 0.89
N SER A 261 12.15 16.26 1.27
CA SER A 261 13.18 15.71 0.39
C SER A 261 13.37 14.21 0.62
N ILE A 262 13.73 13.50 -0.45
CA ILE A 262 14.06 12.07 -0.41
C ILE A 262 15.11 11.72 -1.46
N GLY A 263 16.26 11.24 -1.00
CA GLY A 263 17.39 10.93 -1.88
C GLY A 263 17.85 12.17 -2.65
N VAL A 264 17.82 12.12 -3.99
CA VAL A 264 18.16 13.25 -4.86
C VAL A 264 17.01 14.24 -5.06
N PHE A 265 15.80 13.86 -4.66
CA PHE A 265 14.59 14.60 -4.97
C PHE A 265 14.17 15.57 -3.86
N GLU A 266 13.72 16.75 -4.25
CA GLU A 266 13.00 17.71 -3.42
C GLU A 266 11.58 17.92 -3.94
N CYS A 267 10.64 18.15 -3.03
CA CYS A 267 9.27 18.46 -3.40
C CYS A 267 9.16 19.88 -3.96
N THR A 268 8.70 19.98 -5.20
CA THR A 268 8.53 21.27 -5.89
C THR A 268 7.08 21.69 -5.98
N ARG A 269 6.14 20.75 -5.84
CA ARG A 269 4.70 21.00 -5.76
C ARG A 269 4.04 19.94 -4.89
N ALA A 270 3.33 20.38 -3.87
CA ALA A 270 2.52 19.55 -2.98
C ALA A 270 1.10 20.11 -2.94
N GLU A 271 0.19 19.45 -3.66
CA GLU A 271 -1.22 19.80 -3.74
C GLU A 271 -2.07 18.58 -3.37
N ALA A 272 -3.32 18.80 -2.96
CA ALA A 272 -4.19 17.73 -2.50
C ALA A 272 -4.40 16.63 -3.56
N ASP A 273 -4.36 16.98 -4.85
CA ASP A 273 -4.57 16.11 -5.98
C ASP A 273 -3.30 15.74 -6.75
N GLU A 274 -2.13 16.26 -6.39
CA GLU A 274 -0.89 15.99 -7.13
C GLU A 274 0.38 16.34 -6.33
N ILE A 275 1.39 15.46 -6.42
CA ILE A 275 2.71 15.69 -5.84
C ILE A 275 3.79 15.60 -6.93
N PHE A 276 4.73 16.55 -6.92
CA PHE A 276 5.93 16.55 -7.77
C PHE A 276 7.18 16.64 -6.94
N LEU A 277 8.10 15.74 -7.21
CA LEU A 277 9.47 15.83 -6.75
C LEU A 277 10.39 16.00 -7.96
N LYS A 278 11.43 16.82 -7.82
CA LYS A 278 12.45 17.01 -8.83
C LYS A 278 13.83 16.87 -8.22
N ASN A 279 14.82 16.46 -9.01
CA ASN A 279 16.19 16.45 -8.52
C ASN A 279 16.66 17.89 -8.24
N GLU A 280 17.20 18.14 -7.04
CA GLU A 280 17.71 19.46 -6.62
C GLU A 280 19.04 19.82 -7.28
N ASN A 281 19.85 18.79 -7.56
CA ASN A 281 21.19 18.95 -8.11
C ASN A 281 21.33 18.08 -9.37
N SER A 282 22.28 18.43 -10.23
CA SER A 282 22.56 17.63 -11.41
C SER A 282 23.03 16.22 -11.05
N ILE A 283 22.63 15.25 -11.87
CA ILE A 283 22.91 13.83 -11.69
C ILE A 283 23.81 13.37 -12.84
N SER A 284 25.03 12.96 -12.53
CA SER A 284 25.94 12.40 -13.54
C SER A 284 25.78 10.88 -13.66
N LEU A 285 25.42 10.42 -14.84
CA LEU A 285 25.31 9.00 -15.19
C LEU A 285 26.67 8.51 -15.71
N ASN A 286 27.48 7.92 -14.83
CA ASN A 286 28.74 7.31 -15.24
C ASN A 286 28.47 5.97 -15.94
N MET A 287 29.24 5.60 -16.95
CA MET A 287 29.10 4.30 -17.65
C MET A 287 29.50 3.14 -16.74
N ASN A 288 28.79 2.00 -16.87
CA ASN A 288 29.00 0.79 -16.07
C ASN A 288 28.98 1.08 -14.55
N ASP A 289 28.04 1.92 -14.12
CA ASP A 289 27.91 2.38 -12.74
C ASP A 289 26.46 2.35 -12.27
N ILE A 290 26.30 2.45 -10.96
CA ILE A 290 25.00 2.60 -10.29
C ILE A 290 24.87 4.04 -9.81
N THR A 291 23.82 4.71 -10.23
CA THR A 291 23.48 6.05 -9.76
C THR A 291 22.25 5.97 -8.86
N SER A 292 22.45 6.07 -7.55
CA SER A 292 21.36 6.06 -6.56
C SER A 292 20.50 7.32 -6.66
N LEU A 293 19.18 7.13 -6.70
CA LEU A 293 18.19 8.22 -6.66
C LEU A 293 17.55 8.31 -5.28
N THR A 294 17.19 7.16 -4.69
CA THR A 294 16.76 7.00 -3.29
C THR A 294 17.44 5.76 -2.69
N ASP A 295 17.05 5.36 -1.48
CA ASP A 295 17.54 4.11 -0.87
C ASP A 295 17.13 2.86 -1.69
N ASP A 296 15.98 2.91 -2.36
CA ASP A 296 15.39 1.76 -3.08
C ASP A 296 15.35 1.97 -4.62
N LEU A 297 15.64 3.17 -5.11
CA LEU A 297 15.54 3.55 -6.51
C LEU A 297 16.90 3.99 -7.06
N TYR A 298 17.32 3.44 -8.20
CA TYR A 298 18.60 3.76 -8.82
C TYR A 298 18.58 3.52 -10.33
N PHE A 299 19.48 4.19 -11.04
CA PHE A 299 19.81 3.86 -12.43
C PHE A 299 21.02 2.95 -12.51
N THR A 300 21.01 2.08 -13.52
CA THR A 300 22.18 1.31 -13.97
C THR A 300 22.48 1.67 -15.41
N THR A 301 23.73 1.97 -15.72
CA THR A 301 24.19 2.30 -17.07
C THR A 301 25.02 1.17 -17.65
N SER A 302 24.81 0.84 -18.93
CA SER A 302 25.63 -0.14 -19.64
C SER A 302 26.97 0.46 -20.11
N ASP A 303 27.89 -0.41 -20.54
CA ASP A 303 29.10 0.00 -21.25
C ASP A 303 28.78 0.41 -22.70
N VAL A 304 29.71 1.14 -23.35
CA VAL A 304 29.62 1.61 -24.74
C VAL A 304 29.66 0.46 -25.76
N ASP A 305 30.24 -0.68 -25.40
CA ASP A 305 30.45 -1.82 -26.31
C ASP A 305 29.24 -2.77 -26.42
N ASP A 306 28.16 -2.54 -25.64
CA ASP A 306 26.97 -3.41 -25.59
C ASP A 306 25.75 -2.87 -26.36
N ALA A 307 25.91 -1.77 -27.14
CA ALA A 307 24.84 -1.14 -27.94
C ALA A 307 24.87 -1.51 -29.43
#